data_AF-A0A6H0V5E7-F1
#
_entry.id   AF-A0A6H0V5E7-F1
#
_cell.length_a   1.000
_cell.length_b   1.000
_cell.length_c   1.000
_cell.angle_alpha   90.00
_cell.angle_beta   90.00
_cell.angle_gamma   90.00
#
_symmetry.space_group_name_H-M   'P 1'
#
loop_
_entity.id
_entity.type
_entity.pdbx_description
1 polymer ?
#
loop_
_entity_poly.entity_id
_entity_poly.type
_entity_poly.pdbx_seq_one_letter_code
_entity_poly.pdbx_strand_id
1 'polypeptide(L)'
;MEINTNNYTVETLTKEQAKSKQLFYSTILVSFGLGIVAILSLSLLFFQLLVNNAASFGRSFQMIFYISLFIFVIVNIAGMWLKKFGAIALTIYYPFAILSAAVIAAGAVALYGLSEGANGVYSINKGVINILLILFAPAILIFIFGLIGYFNLFDIRKLSILVGVLSVGLIISMIVSFFVLNSTLEIIIGIVGTIVISGITAVTWFTIRKEADMIQFESNKEIYTKGLYYGIVLYFNYWQIVIFLLRIFTNVGDRR
;
A
#
# COMPACT_ATOMS: atom_id res chain seq x y z
N MET A 1 44.17 -36.34 -16.25
CA MET A 1 43.51 -35.08 -15.91
C MET A 1 42.12 -35.40 -15.42
N GLU A 2 41.94 -35.57 -14.10
CA GLU A 2 40.61 -35.61 -13.52
C GLU A 2 40.06 -34.18 -13.54
N ILE A 3 39.06 -33.95 -14.39
CA ILE A 3 38.30 -32.70 -14.36
C ILE A 3 37.52 -32.76 -13.04
N ASN A 4 37.84 -31.84 -12.12
CA ASN A 4 37.21 -31.77 -10.81
C ASN A 4 35.75 -31.27 -10.96
N THR A 5 34.86 -32.18 -11.33
CA THR A 5 33.43 -31.96 -11.63
C THR A 5 32.66 -31.38 -10.43
N ASN A 6 33.13 -31.62 -9.21
CA ASN A 6 32.50 -31.12 -7.98
C ASN A 6 32.55 -29.58 -7.87
N ASN A 7 33.59 -28.94 -8.40
CA ASN A 7 33.66 -27.47 -8.38
C ASN A 7 32.72 -26.85 -9.41
N TYR A 8 32.59 -27.48 -10.58
CA TYR A 8 31.68 -27.02 -11.63
C TYR A 8 30.22 -27.11 -11.19
N THR A 9 29.82 -28.20 -10.52
CA THR A 9 28.43 -28.39 -10.07
C THR A 9 28.03 -27.42 -8.95
N VAL A 10 28.92 -27.16 -7.98
CA VAL A 10 28.67 -26.20 -6.88
C VAL A 10 28.62 -24.76 -7.41
N GLU A 11 29.49 -24.39 -8.34
CA GLU A 11 29.48 -23.05 -8.95
C GLU A 11 28.23 -22.83 -9.82
N THR A 12 27.77 -23.85 -10.54
CA THR A 12 26.52 -23.76 -11.31
C THR A 12 25.29 -23.66 -10.42
N LEU A 13 25.24 -24.43 -9.32
CA LEU A 13 24.16 -24.38 -8.35
C LEU A 13 24.08 -23.01 -7.68
N THR A 14 25.20 -22.46 -7.23
CA THR A 14 25.23 -21.12 -6.59
C THR A 14 24.81 -20.00 -7.54
N LYS A 15 25.18 -20.07 -8.83
CA LYS A 15 24.72 -19.12 -9.85
C LYS A 15 23.22 -19.19 -10.12
N GLU A 16 22.67 -20.41 -10.21
CA GLU A 16 21.24 -20.62 -10.44
C GLU A 16 20.41 -20.15 -9.22
N GLN A 17 20.87 -20.45 -8.01
CA GLN A 17 20.26 -19.96 -6.76
C GLN A 17 20.23 -18.43 -6.69
N ALA A 18 21.35 -17.77 -7.04
CA ALA A 18 21.44 -16.32 -7.08
C ALA A 18 20.47 -15.72 -8.11
N LYS A 19 20.35 -16.34 -9.29
CA LYS A 19 19.42 -15.93 -10.34
C LYS A 19 17.95 -16.06 -9.90
N SER A 20 17.56 -17.17 -9.29
CA SER A 20 16.19 -17.38 -8.80
C SER A 20 15.82 -16.39 -7.70
N LYS A 21 16.74 -16.13 -6.75
CA LYS A 21 16.58 -15.08 -5.73
C LYS A 21 16.43 -13.69 -6.35
N GLN A 22 17.28 -13.35 -7.32
CA GLN A 22 17.21 -12.06 -8.02
C GLN A 22 15.88 -11.89 -8.75
N LEU A 23 15.43 -12.91 -9.49
CA LEU A 23 14.14 -12.91 -10.18
C LEU A 23 12.99 -12.68 -9.21
N PHE A 24 13.01 -13.37 -8.06
CA PHE A 24 12.01 -13.20 -7.01
C PHE A 24 11.94 -11.76 -6.50
N TYR A 25 13.06 -11.21 -6.01
CA TYR A 25 13.10 -9.83 -5.50
C TYR A 25 12.78 -8.79 -6.57
N SER A 26 13.28 -8.97 -7.80
CA SER A 26 13.01 -8.04 -8.89
C SER A 26 11.51 -7.99 -9.23
N THR A 27 10.83 -9.14 -9.23
CA THR A 27 9.39 -9.20 -9.49
C THR A 27 8.59 -8.47 -8.41
N ILE A 28 8.98 -8.63 -7.14
CA ILE A 28 8.38 -7.91 -6.00
C ILE A 28 8.55 -6.40 -6.17
N LEU A 29 9.79 -5.95 -6.41
CA LEU A 29 10.11 -4.52 -6.49
C LEU A 29 9.48 -3.85 -7.71
N VAL A 30 9.46 -4.52 -8.86
CA VAL A 30 8.84 -3.99 -10.09
C VAL A 30 7.32 -3.88 -9.92
N SER A 31 6.66 -4.92 -9.42
CA SER A 31 5.20 -4.88 -9.24
C SER A 31 4.78 -3.84 -8.19
N PHE A 32 5.46 -3.80 -7.04
CA PHE A 32 5.25 -2.77 -6.02
C PHE A 32 5.53 -1.35 -6.54
N GLY A 33 6.67 -1.15 -7.20
CA GLY A 33 7.08 0.14 -7.75
C GLY A 33 6.15 0.66 -8.82
N LEU A 34 5.68 -0.21 -9.73
CA LEU A 34 4.65 0.14 -10.72
C LEU A 34 3.36 0.60 -10.03
N GLY A 35 2.95 -0.06 -8.94
CA GLY A 35 1.81 0.37 -8.14
C GLY A 35 1.95 1.77 -7.58
N ILE A 36 3.12 2.10 -7.00
CA ILE A 36 3.41 3.44 -6.45
C ILE A 36 3.42 4.50 -7.56
N VAL A 37 4.10 4.24 -8.67
CA VAL A 37 4.17 5.20 -9.78
C VAL A 37 2.78 5.44 -10.37
N ALA A 38 2.00 4.37 -10.54
CA ALA A 38 0.65 4.46 -11.08
C ALA A 38 -0.29 5.23 -10.14
N ILE A 39 -0.31 4.92 -8.84
CA ILE A 39 -1.18 5.64 -7.90
C ILE A 39 -0.79 7.12 -7.79
N LEU A 40 0.50 7.45 -7.76
CA LEU A 40 0.96 8.84 -7.72
C LEU A 40 0.53 9.61 -8.97
N SER A 41 0.82 9.06 -10.15
CA SER A 41 0.51 9.70 -11.43
C SER A 41 -1.00 9.89 -11.62
N LEU A 42 -1.78 8.85 -11.33
CA LEU A 42 -3.23 8.90 -11.42
C LEU A 42 -3.85 9.83 -10.38
N SER A 43 -3.33 9.87 -9.14
CA SER A 43 -3.84 10.78 -8.10
C SER A 43 -3.66 12.24 -8.50
N LEU A 44 -2.50 12.60 -9.07
CA LEU A 44 -2.26 13.96 -9.56
C LEU A 44 -3.14 14.29 -10.78
N LEU A 45 -3.32 13.34 -11.69
CA LEU A 45 -4.21 13.51 -12.84
C LEU A 45 -5.66 13.73 -12.39
N PHE A 46 -6.18 12.87 -11.52
CA PHE A 46 -7.54 13.02 -10.98
C PHE A 46 -7.68 14.32 -10.19
N PHE A 47 -6.68 14.67 -9.38
CA PHE A 47 -6.70 15.93 -8.65
C PHE A 47 -6.79 17.14 -9.59
N GLN A 48 -6.00 17.18 -10.66
CA GLN A 48 -6.06 18.27 -11.64
C GLN A 48 -7.43 18.31 -12.33
N LEU A 49 -7.98 17.15 -12.72
CA LEU A 49 -9.33 17.07 -13.30
C LEU A 49 -10.39 17.62 -12.35
N LEU A 50 -10.29 17.28 -11.05
CA LEU A 50 -11.22 17.74 -10.03
C LEU A 50 -11.14 19.25 -9.84
N VAL A 51 -9.93 19.82 -9.72
CA VAL A 51 -9.75 21.26 -9.50
C VAL A 51 -10.21 22.06 -10.72
N ASN A 52 -9.87 21.63 -11.93
CA ASN A 52 -10.26 22.32 -13.17
C ASN A 52 -11.78 22.35 -13.38
N ASN A 53 -12.50 21.38 -12.83
CA ASN A 53 -13.95 21.24 -12.99
C ASN A 53 -14.71 21.46 -11.69
N ALA A 54 -14.08 22.02 -10.65
CA ALA A 54 -14.68 22.15 -9.31
C ALA A 54 -15.99 22.96 -9.34
N ALA A 55 -16.06 24.01 -10.17
CA ALA A 55 -17.27 24.81 -10.37
C ALA A 55 -18.42 24.02 -11.00
N SER A 56 -18.09 23.05 -11.87
CA SER A 56 -19.06 22.19 -12.56
C SER A 56 -19.48 20.99 -11.70
N PHE A 57 -18.61 20.51 -10.80
CA PHE A 57 -18.85 19.29 -10.04
C PHE A 57 -19.67 19.47 -8.76
N GLY A 58 -19.75 20.66 -8.16
CA GLY A 58 -20.69 20.97 -7.06
C GLY A 58 -20.91 19.85 -6.02
N ARG A 59 -22.17 19.54 -5.69
CA ARG A 59 -22.54 18.39 -4.81
C ARG A 59 -22.27 17.01 -5.43
N SER A 60 -22.18 16.93 -6.76
CA SER A 60 -21.89 15.69 -7.48
C SER A 60 -20.48 15.17 -7.20
N PHE A 61 -19.55 16.04 -6.81
CA PHE A 61 -18.19 15.65 -6.45
C PHE A 61 -18.15 14.73 -5.22
N GLN A 62 -18.83 15.11 -4.14
CA GLN A 62 -18.92 14.29 -2.92
C GLN A 62 -19.53 12.93 -3.25
N MET A 63 -20.53 12.88 -4.13
CA MET A 63 -21.13 11.63 -4.59
C MET A 63 -20.13 10.74 -5.36
N ILE A 64 -19.35 11.30 -6.30
CA ILE A 64 -18.30 10.56 -7.03
C ILE A 64 -17.25 10.00 -6.06
N PHE A 65 -16.85 10.78 -5.05
CA PHE A 65 -15.91 10.33 -4.02
C PHE A 65 -16.47 9.15 -3.21
N TYR A 66 -17.70 9.23 -2.73
CA TYR A 66 -18.34 8.13 -1.98
C TYR A 66 -18.58 6.89 -2.84
N ILE A 67 -18.97 7.05 -4.11
CA ILE A 67 -19.07 5.94 -5.07
C ILE A 67 -17.70 5.27 -5.25
N SER A 68 -16.63 6.06 -5.37
CA SER A 68 -15.28 5.55 -5.52
C SER A 68 -14.80 4.80 -4.27
N LEU A 69 -15.15 5.29 -3.06
CA LEU A 69 -14.94 4.56 -1.81
C LEU A 69 -15.70 3.25 -1.77
N PHE A 70 -16.96 3.24 -2.20
CA PHE A 70 -17.78 2.03 -2.22
C PHE A 70 -17.23 0.98 -3.21
N ILE A 71 -16.89 1.41 -4.43
CA ILE A 71 -16.22 0.57 -5.44
C ILE A 71 -14.88 0.07 -4.89
N PHE A 72 -14.09 0.92 -4.25
CA PHE A 72 -12.83 0.53 -3.62
C PHE A 72 -13.05 -0.59 -2.60
N VAL A 73 -14.02 -0.44 -1.69
CA VAL A 73 -14.33 -1.48 -0.69
C VAL A 73 -14.75 -2.79 -1.37
N ILE A 74 -15.63 -2.75 -2.37
CA ILE A 74 -16.05 -3.94 -3.12
C ILE A 74 -14.86 -4.60 -3.79
N VAL A 75 -14.04 -3.82 -4.50
CA VAL A 75 -12.85 -4.29 -5.21
C VAL A 75 -11.91 -4.95 -4.20
N ASN A 76 -11.63 -4.32 -3.06
CA ASN A 76 -10.70 -4.86 -2.07
C ASN A 76 -11.23 -6.12 -1.37
N ILE A 77 -12.52 -6.17 -1.07
CA ILE A 77 -13.17 -7.39 -0.57
C ILE A 77 -13.07 -8.50 -1.62
N ALA A 78 -13.43 -8.23 -2.87
CA ALA A 78 -13.27 -9.18 -3.97
C ALA A 78 -11.81 -9.62 -4.12
N GLY A 79 -10.84 -8.71 -3.99
CA GLY A 79 -9.41 -8.98 -4.00
C GLY A 79 -8.98 -9.98 -2.91
N MET A 80 -9.56 -9.91 -1.71
CA MET A 80 -9.31 -10.89 -0.65
C MET A 80 -9.78 -12.30 -1.00
N TRP A 81 -10.90 -12.42 -1.73
CA TRP A 81 -11.41 -13.71 -2.24
C TRP A 81 -10.64 -14.20 -3.48
N LEU A 82 -10.23 -13.27 -4.35
CA LEU A 82 -9.50 -13.53 -5.59
C LEU A 82 -8.08 -14.08 -5.36
N LYS A 83 -7.50 -13.87 -4.16
CA LYS A 83 -6.24 -14.52 -3.74
C LYS A 83 -6.29 -16.05 -3.84
N LYS A 84 -7.47 -16.67 -3.80
CA LYS A 84 -7.65 -18.13 -3.96
C LYS A 84 -7.59 -18.61 -5.43
N PHE A 85 -7.71 -17.71 -6.40
CA PHE A 85 -7.83 -18.05 -7.83
C PHE A 85 -6.52 -17.88 -8.62
N GLY A 86 -5.40 -17.62 -7.94
CA GLY A 86 -4.05 -17.59 -8.54
C GLY A 86 -3.66 -16.25 -9.19
N ALA A 87 -2.54 -16.25 -9.92
CA ALA A 87 -1.88 -15.04 -10.43
C ALA A 87 -2.74 -14.21 -11.39
N ILE A 88 -3.59 -14.85 -12.21
CA ILE A 88 -4.42 -14.18 -13.23
C ILE A 88 -5.50 -13.31 -12.55
N ALA A 89 -6.08 -13.80 -11.46
CA ALA A 89 -7.05 -13.04 -10.70
C ALA A 89 -6.40 -11.79 -10.07
N LEU A 90 -5.17 -11.93 -9.59
CA LEU A 90 -4.39 -10.83 -9.02
C LEU A 90 -4.02 -9.77 -10.06
N THR A 91 -3.67 -10.15 -11.30
CA THR A 91 -3.32 -9.19 -12.36
C THR A 91 -4.52 -8.39 -12.86
N ILE A 92 -5.72 -8.98 -12.87
CA ILE A 92 -6.96 -8.25 -13.21
C ILE A 92 -7.35 -7.32 -12.06
N TYR A 93 -7.26 -7.80 -10.83
CA TYR A 93 -7.62 -7.05 -9.62
C TYR A 93 -6.77 -5.78 -9.44
N TYR A 94 -5.45 -5.90 -9.66
CA TYR A 94 -4.48 -4.89 -9.25
C TYR A 94 -4.69 -3.50 -9.90
N PRO A 95 -4.96 -3.37 -11.21
CA PRO A 95 -5.30 -2.09 -11.83
C PRO A 95 -6.54 -1.40 -11.24
N PHE A 96 -7.60 -2.15 -10.94
CA PHE A 96 -8.81 -1.56 -10.35
C PHE A 96 -8.56 -1.04 -8.93
N ALA A 97 -7.75 -1.75 -8.15
CA ALA A 97 -7.33 -1.30 -6.84
C ALA A 97 -6.51 0.00 -6.90
N ILE A 98 -5.63 0.12 -7.90
CA ILE A 98 -4.84 1.34 -8.13
C ILE A 98 -5.73 2.52 -8.55
N LEU A 99 -6.62 2.30 -9.52
CA LEU A 99 -7.52 3.35 -10.01
C LEU A 99 -8.40 3.90 -8.89
N SER A 100 -9.05 3.01 -8.14
CA SER A 100 -9.92 3.40 -7.03
C SER A 100 -9.16 4.12 -5.91
N ALA A 101 -7.97 3.64 -5.57
CA ALA A 101 -7.09 4.30 -4.60
C ALA A 101 -6.67 5.71 -5.06
N ALA A 102 -6.33 5.87 -6.34
CA ALA A 102 -5.95 7.16 -6.90
C ALA A 102 -7.08 8.20 -6.84
N VAL A 103 -8.32 7.80 -7.14
CA VAL A 103 -9.49 8.67 -7.03
C VAL A 103 -9.76 9.06 -5.58
N ILE A 104 -9.59 8.15 -4.62
CA ILE A 104 -9.75 8.44 -3.19
C ILE A 104 -8.69 9.43 -2.71
N ALA A 105 -7.41 9.21 -3.04
CA ALA A 105 -6.34 10.12 -2.63
C ALA A 105 -6.55 11.53 -3.21
N ALA A 106 -6.85 11.63 -4.50
CA ALA A 106 -7.16 12.90 -5.16
C ALA A 106 -8.39 13.57 -4.54
N GLY A 107 -9.46 12.81 -4.34
CA GLY A 107 -10.74 13.30 -3.85
C GLY A 107 -10.69 13.79 -2.41
N ALA A 108 -9.98 13.08 -1.53
CA ALA A 108 -9.83 13.48 -0.14
C ALA A 108 -9.06 14.80 0.01
N VAL A 109 -8.00 15.01 -0.78
CA VAL A 109 -7.26 16.28 -0.76
C VAL A 109 -8.06 17.41 -1.41
N ALA A 110 -8.79 17.11 -2.49
CA ALA A 110 -9.74 18.06 -3.09
C ALA A 110 -10.86 18.48 -2.10
N LEU A 111 -11.40 17.57 -1.30
CA LEU A 111 -12.36 17.93 -0.25
C LEU A 111 -11.72 18.78 0.86
N TYR A 112 -10.51 18.41 1.29
CA TYR A 112 -9.76 19.17 2.30
C TYR A 112 -9.49 20.61 1.90
N GLY A 113 -9.04 20.85 0.66
CA GLY A 113 -8.79 22.23 0.21
C GLY A 113 -10.07 23.04 -0.05
N LEU A 114 -11.23 22.38 -0.24
CA LEU A 114 -12.53 23.05 -0.30
C LEU A 114 -13.01 23.47 1.10
N SER A 115 -12.69 22.70 2.15
CA SER A 115 -13.05 23.05 3.53
C SER A 115 -12.17 24.15 4.13
N GLU A 116 -10.88 24.21 3.80
CA GLU A 116 -10.00 25.33 4.24
C GLU A 116 -10.33 26.67 3.54
N GLY A 117 -11.03 26.62 2.41
CA GLY A 117 -11.37 27.79 1.61
C GLY A 117 -12.66 28.47 2.06
N ALA A 118 -12.66 29.22 3.16
CA ALA A 118 -13.79 30.08 3.55
C ALA A 118 -14.17 31.13 2.47
N ASN A 119 -13.31 31.35 1.47
CA ASN A 119 -13.55 32.22 0.31
C ASN A 119 -13.57 31.46 -1.05
N GLY A 120 -13.67 30.13 -1.06
CA GLY A 120 -13.84 29.34 -2.29
C GLY A 120 -12.64 29.29 -3.24
N VAL A 121 -11.45 29.78 -2.85
CA VAL A 121 -10.25 29.73 -3.70
C VAL A 121 -9.41 28.50 -3.34
N TYR A 122 -9.55 27.46 -4.16
CA TYR A 122 -8.76 26.24 -4.08
C TYR A 122 -7.32 26.50 -4.57
N SER A 123 -6.32 26.39 -3.70
CA SER A 123 -4.92 26.58 -4.08
C SER A 123 -4.32 25.27 -4.61
N ILE A 124 -4.22 25.13 -5.95
CA ILE A 124 -3.61 23.98 -6.65
C ILE A 124 -2.26 23.58 -6.00
N ASN A 125 -1.39 24.55 -5.74
CA ASN A 125 -0.06 24.31 -5.18
C ASN A 125 -0.11 23.63 -3.80
N LYS A 126 -1.08 23.97 -2.94
CA LYS A 126 -1.22 23.38 -1.60
C LYS A 126 -1.73 21.94 -1.69
N GLY A 127 -2.72 21.68 -2.55
CA GLY A 127 -3.25 20.33 -2.73
C GLY A 127 -2.23 19.37 -3.36
N VAL A 128 -1.42 19.84 -4.32
CA VAL A 128 -0.30 19.03 -4.86
C VAL A 128 0.67 18.67 -3.75
N ILE A 129 1.13 19.64 -2.94
CA ILE A 129 2.06 19.38 -1.82
C ILE A 129 1.47 18.34 -0.84
N ASN A 130 0.19 18.47 -0.49
CA ASN A 130 -0.47 17.53 0.41
C ASN A 130 -0.56 16.11 -0.17
N ILE A 131 -0.91 15.97 -1.46
CA ILE A 131 -0.89 14.67 -2.16
C ILE A 131 0.50 14.07 -2.12
N LEU A 132 1.54 14.86 -2.43
CA LEU A 132 2.92 14.38 -2.41
C LEU A 132 3.32 13.91 -1.00
N LEU A 133 3.03 14.67 0.05
CA LEU A 133 3.35 14.27 1.43
C LEU A 133 2.65 12.96 1.83
N ILE A 134 1.36 12.85 1.52
CA ILE A 134 0.53 11.69 1.90
C ILE A 134 0.93 10.44 1.13
N LEU A 135 1.46 10.57 -0.09
CA LEU A 135 1.93 9.44 -0.91
C LEU A 135 3.42 9.11 -0.69
N PHE A 136 4.28 10.09 -0.42
CA PHE A 136 5.70 9.81 -0.16
C PHE A 136 5.99 9.32 1.26
N ALA A 137 5.30 9.82 2.29
CA ALA A 137 5.51 9.38 3.66
C ALA A 137 5.35 7.86 3.87
N PRO A 138 4.31 7.19 3.30
CA PRO A 138 4.20 5.73 3.33
C PRO A 138 5.38 5.00 2.67
N ALA A 139 5.93 5.53 1.58
CA ALA A 139 7.08 4.92 0.91
C ALA A 139 8.31 4.91 1.83
N ILE A 140 8.53 6.02 2.56
CA ILE A 140 9.61 6.13 3.56
C ILE A 140 9.38 5.13 4.71
N LEU A 141 8.15 5.04 5.23
CA LEU A 141 7.82 4.10 6.31
C LEU A 141 8.04 2.65 5.88
N ILE A 142 7.59 2.27 4.68
CA ILE A 142 7.80 0.93 4.14
C ILE A 142 9.27 0.64 3.93
N PHE A 143 10.06 1.62 3.48
CA PHE A 143 11.49 1.46 3.35
C PHE A 143 12.14 1.17 4.72
N ILE A 144 11.87 2.00 5.73
CA ILE A 144 12.42 1.84 7.08
C ILE A 144 12.01 0.49 7.70
N PHE A 145 10.72 0.18 7.71
CA PHE A 145 10.23 -1.07 8.30
C PHE A 145 10.60 -2.28 7.45
N GLY A 146 10.79 -2.11 6.14
CA GLY A 146 11.33 -3.14 5.26
C GLY A 146 12.76 -3.50 5.61
N LEU A 147 13.63 -2.52 5.89
CA LEU A 147 14.98 -2.77 6.40
C LEU A 147 14.95 -3.48 7.76
N ILE A 148 14.09 -3.03 8.68
CA ILE A 148 13.91 -3.67 9.99
C ILE A 148 13.55 -5.15 9.85
N GLY A 149 12.59 -5.46 8.97
CA GLY A 149 12.14 -6.82 8.70
C GLY A 149 13.21 -7.66 8.00
N TYR A 150 13.81 -7.13 6.95
CA TYR A 150 14.82 -7.82 6.15
C TYR A 150 16.04 -8.19 6.99
N PHE A 151 16.59 -7.24 7.75
CA PHE A 151 17.75 -7.47 8.60
C PHE A 151 17.40 -8.14 9.94
N ASN A 152 16.12 -8.40 10.22
CA ASN A 152 15.66 -8.99 11.47
C ASN A 152 16.19 -8.23 12.69
N LEU A 153 16.05 -6.90 12.68
CA LEU A 153 16.59 -6.02 13.74
C LEU A 153 15.84 -6.14 15.07
N PHE A 154 14.61 -6.66 15.04
CA PHE A 154 13.81 -6.96 16.22
C PHE A 154 13.37 -8.43 16.21
N ASP A 155 12.88 -8.92 17.36
CA ASP A 155 12.25 -10.23 17.44
C ASP A 155 10.92 -10.23 16.66
N ILE A 156 10.97 -10.65 15.39
CA ILE A 156 9.84 -10.63 14.47
C ILE A 156 8.69 -11.52 14.97
N ARG A 157 8.94 -12.54 15.79
CA ARG A 157 7.87 -13.37 16.37
C ARG A 157 7.01 -12.55 17.33
N LYS A 158 7.65 -11.82 18.24
CA LYS A 158 6.95 -10.92 19.18
C LYS A 158 6.26 -9.79 18.44
N LEU A 159 6.93 -9.19 17.45
CA LEU A 159 6.34 -8.16 16.61
C LEU A 159 5.09 -8.66 15.88
N SER A 160 5.14 -9.85 15.29
CA SER A 160 4.00 -10.46 14.58
C SER A 160 2.79 -10.69 15.48
N ILE A 161 3.01 -11.15 16.72
CA ILE A 161 1.92 -11.33 17.70
C ILE A 161 1.33 -9.97 18.07
N LEU A 162 2.19 -8.99 18.37
CA LEU A 162 1.77 -7.65 18.76
C LEU A 162 0.95 -6.97 17.66
N VAL A 163 1.46 -6.92 16.43
CA VAL A 163 0.72 -6.30 15.30
C VAL A 163 -0.54 -7.08 14.98
N GLY A 164 -0.56 -8.40 15.18
CA GLY A 164 -1.77 -9.22 15.03
C GLY A 164 -2.88 -8.82 15.99
N VAL A 165 -2.57 -8.68 17.29
CA VAL A 165 -3.52 -8.24 18.32
C VAL A 165 -3.98 -6.81 18.07
N LEU A 166 -3.05 -5.90 17.77
CA LEU A 166 -3.37 -4.50 17.49
C LEU A 166 -4.23 -4.34 16.23
N SER A 167 -4.05 -5.19 15.22
CA SER A 167 -4.88 -5.18 14.01
C SER A 167 -6.34 -5.51 14.31
N VAL A 168 -6.60 -6.47 15.19
CA VAL A 168 -7.97 -6.81 15.62
C VAL A 168 -8.58 -5.63 16.38
N GLY A 169 -7.84 -5.04 17.32
CA GLY A 169 -8.29 -3.84 18.03
C GLY A 169 -8.61 -2.69 17.08
N LEU A 170 -7.77 -2.49 16.07
CA LEU A 170 -7.96 -1.46 15.06
C LEU A 170 -9.22 -1.67 14.24
N ILE A 171 -9.52 -2.91 13.81
CA ILE A 171 -10.76 -3.22 13.07
C ILE A 171 -11.98 -2.87 13.93
N ILE A 172 -11.96 -3.25 15.21
CA ILE A 172 -13.04 -2.91 16.14
C ILE A 172 -13.17 -1.38 16.27
N SER A 173 -12.06 -0.66 16.45
CA SER A 173 -12.08 0.80 16.52
C SER A 173 -12.62 1.45 15.25
N MET A 174 -12.28 0.94 14.07
CA MET A 174 -12.84 1.42 12.80
C MET A 174 -14.35 1.24 12.74
N ILE A 175 -14.87 0.10 13.20
CA ILE A 175 -16.32 -0.17 13.25
C ILE A 175 -17.01 0.80 14.22
N VAL A 176 -16.47 0.95 15.44
CA VAL A 176 -17.01 1.84 16.47
C VAL A 176 -17.02 3.30 15.98
N SER A 177 -15.99 3.70 15.24
CA SER A 177 -15.87 5.06 14.74
C SER A 177 -17.01 5.49 13.83
N PHE A 178 -17.63 4.57 13.08
CA PHE A 178 -18.81 4.86 12.26
C PHE A 178 -20.01 5.32 13.09
N PHE A 179 -20.13 4.90 14.35
CA PHE A 179 -21.24 5.28 15.22
C PHE A 179 -20.93 6.53 16.05
N VAL A 180 -19.66 6.74 16.41
CA VAL A 180 -19.25 7.83 17.31
C VAL A 180 -18.99 9.14 16.56
N LEU A 181 -18.58 9.08 15.28
CA LEU A 181 -18.34 10.25 14.42
C LEU A 181 -17.45 11.35 15.07
N ASN A 182 -16.46 10.95 15.87
CA ASN A 182 -15.58 11.86 16.61
C ASN A 182 -14.23 12.04 15.89
N SER A 183 -13.89 13.29 15.54
CA SER A 183 -12.65 13.63 14.84
C SER A 183 -11.37 13.24 15.61
N THR A 184 -11.41 13.20 16.94
CA THR A 184 -10.27 12.76 17.78
C THR A 184 -10.04 11.28 17.67
N LEU A 185 -11.11 10.50 17.71
CA LEU A 185 -11.03 9.05 17.54
C LEU A 185 -10.49 8.70 16.14
N GLU A 186 -10.94 9.42 15.11
CA GLU A 186 -10.48 9.26 13.73
C GLU A 186 -8.96 9.50 13.58
N ILE A 187 -8.42 10.53 14.22
CA ILE A 187 -6.97 10.81 14.23
C ILE A 187 -6.20 9.71 14.97
N ILE A 188 -6.69 9.26 16.14
CA ILE A 188 -6.05 8.19 16.92
C ILE A 188 -6.01 6.90 16.10
N ILE A 189 -7.12 6.53 15.44
CA ILE A 189 -7.19 5.38 14.56
C ILE A 189 -6.18 5.51 13.41
N GLY A 190 -6.05 6.72 12.83
CA GLY A 190 -5.04 7.02 11.83
C GLY A 190 -3.62 6.74 12.34
N ILE A 191 -3.23 7.31 13.48
CA ILE A 191 -1.88 7.15 14.04
C ILE A 191 -1.59 5.67 14.35
N VAL A 192 -2.49 5.01 15.08
CA VAL A 192 -2.34 3.60 15.45
C VAL A 192 -2.28 2.72 14.21
N GLY A 193 -3.14 2.99 13.22
CA GLY A 193 -3.15 2.25 11.95
C GLY A 193 -1.86 2.37 11.17
N THR A 194 -1.32 3.58 11.04
CA THR A 194 -0.01 3.79 10.40
C THR A 194 1.08 2.95 11.10
N ILE A 195 1.13 2.93 12.44
CA ILE A 195 2.11 2.15 13.20
C ILE A 195 1.92 0.64 12.97
N VAL A 196 0.68 0.15 13.08
CA VAL A 196 0.35 -1.28 12.93
C VAL A 196 0.71 -1.79 11.55
N ILE A 197 0.31 -1.09 10.48
CA ILE A 197 0.62 -1.52 9.11
C ILE A 197 2.12 -1.43 8.81
N SER A 198 2.82 -0.44 9.38
CA SER A 198 4.28 -0.36 9.28
C SER A 198 4.94 -1.60 9.93
N GLY A 199 4.46 -2.01 11.12
CA GLY A 199 4.90 -3.24 11.76
C GLY A 199 4.59 -4.51 10.96
N ILE A 200 3.40 -4.61 10.35
CA ILE A 200 3.05 -5.70 9.43
C ILE A 200 4.00 -5.73 8.23
N THR A 201 4.46 -4.57 7.75
CA THR A 201 5.41 -4.48 6.64
C THR A 201 6.77 -5.06 7.02
N ALA A 202 7.25 -4.82 8.25
CA ALA A 202 8.46 -5.48 8.76
C ALA A 202 8.30 -7.01 8.81
N VAL A 203 7.16 -7.52 9.29
CA VAL A 203 6.87 -8.96 9.29
C VAL A 203 6.86 -9.51 7.85
N THR A 204 6.26 -8.77 6.91
CA THR A 204 6.17 -9.15 5.50
C THR A 204 7.54 -9.28 4.86
N TRP A 205 8.44 -8.30 5.06
CA TRP A 205 9.80 -8.35 4.52
C TRP A 205 10.65 -9.46 5.13
N PHE A 206 10.46 -9.77 6.41
CA PHE A 206 11.08 -10.93 7.03
C PHE A 206 10.62 -12.25 6.38
N THR A 207 9.33 -12.40 6.11
CA THR A 207 8.78 -13.57 5.41
C THR A 207 9.30 -13.67 3.98
N ILE A 208 9.33 -12.56 3.23
CA ILE A 208 9.92 -12.49 1.88
C ILE A 208 11.37 -12.99 1.91
N ARG A 209 12.18 -12.53 2.87
CA ARG A 209 13.56 -12.97 3.00
C ARG A 209 13.67 -14.48 3.20
N LYS A 210 12.87 -15.04 4.10
CA LYS A 210 12.84 -16.49 4.35
C LYS A 210 12.41 -17.29 3.13
N GLU A 211 11.42 -16.81 2.40
CA GLU A 211 10.97 -17.47 1.18
C GLU A 211 12.01 -17.38 0.06
N ALA A 212 12.72 -16.27 -0.06
CA ALA A 212 13.81 -16.13 -1.02
C ALA A 212 14.89 -17.20 -0.80
N ASP A 213 15.15 -17.61 0.44
CA ASP A 213 16.10 -18.69 0.75
C ASP A 213 15.63 -20.08 0.27
N MET A 214 14.33 -20.27 0.09
CA MET A 214 13.74 -21.53 -0.38
C MET A 214 13.37 -21.53 -1.88
N ILE A 215 13.32 -20.35 -2.51
CA ILE A 215 12.79 -20.15 -3.86
C ILE A 215 13.58 -20.87 -4.96
N GLN A 216 14.81 -21.26 -4.66
CA GLN A 216 15.71 -21.94 -5.60
C GLN A 216 15.20 -23.33 -6.06
N PHE A 217 14.27 -23.92 -5.33
CA PHE A 217 13.67 -25.21 -5.67
C PHE A 217 12.36 -25.08 -6.45
N GLU A 218 11.94 -23.84 -6.75
CA GLU A 218 10.67 -23.57 -7.41
C GLU A 218 10.82 -23.31 -8.91
N SER A 219 9.76 -23.61 -9.64
CA SER A 219 9.71 -23.28 -11.06
C SER A 219 9.66 -21.76 -11.28
N ASN A 220 10.18 -21.27 -12.41
CA ASN A 220 10.09 -19.84 -12.75
C ASN A 220 8.65 -19.28 -12.62
N LYS A 221 7.64 -20.07 -12.99
CA LYS A 221 6.23 -19.67 -12.88
C LYS A 221 5.81 -19.43 -11.43
N GLU A 222 6.26 -20.26 -10.50
CA GLU A 222 6.00 -20.10 -9.07
C GLU A 222 6.75 -18.90 -8.50
N ILE A 223 8.02 -18.72 -8.90
CA ILE A 223 8.83 -17.53 -8.54
C ILE A 223 8.09 -16.25 -8.92
N TYR A 224 7.60 -16.14 -10.15
CA TYR A 224 6.85 -14.97 -10.61
C TYR A 224 5.52 -14.82 -9.85
N THR A 225 4.80 -15.91 -9.62
CA THR A 225 3.51 -15.88 -8.92
C THR A 225 3.66 -15.37 -7.49
N LYS A 226 4.65 -15.89 -6.75
CA LYS A 226 4.96 -15.45 -5.39
C LYS A 226 5.52 -14.03 -5.37
N GLY A 227 6.39 -13.70 -6.30
CA GLY A 227 6.94 -12.35 -6.43
C GLY A 227 5.85 -11.30 -6.67
N LEU A 228 4.90 -11.58 -7.58
CA LEU A 228 3.73 -10.74 -7.83
C LEU A 228 2.85 -10.64 -6.59
N TYR A 229 2.58 -11.76 -5.91
CA TYR A 229 1.82 -11.78 -4.68
C TYR A 229 2.41 -10.83 -3.64
N TYR A 230 3.71 -10.95 -3.35
CA TYR A 230 4.37 -10.11 -2.36
C TYR A 230 4.45 -8.64 -2.75
N GLY A 231 4.69 -8.33 -4.03
CA GLY A 231 4.66 -6.94 -4.49
C GLY A 231 3.27 -6.31 -4.36
N ILE A 232 2.21 -7.08 -4.63
CA ILE A 232 0.83 -6.66 -4.40
C ILE A 232 0.56 -6.49 -2.90
N VAL A 233 1.02 -7.40 -2.03
CA VAL A 233 0.88 -7.25 -0.56
C VAL A 233 1.57 -5.97 -0.07
N LEU A 234 2.79 -5.68 -0.55
CA LEU A 234 3.50 -4.45 -0.19
C LEU A 234 2.74 -3.20 -0.67
N TYR A 235 2.15 -3.25 -1.87
CA TYR A 235 1.28 -2.18 -2.35
C TYR A 235 0.05 -1.98 -1.47
N PHE A 236 -0.58 -3.07 -1.02
CA PHE A 236 -1.71 -2.97 -0.09
C PHE A 236 -1.31 -2.37 1.25
N ASN A 237 -0.15 -2.73 1.79
CA ASN A 237 0.35 -2.13 3.02
C ASN A 237 0.62 -0.63 2.81
N TYR A 238 1.23 -0.27 1.68
CA TYR A 238 1.44 1.13 1.28
C TYR A 238 0.12 1.90 1.27
N TRP A 239 -0.87 1.38 0.57
CA TRP A 239 -2.16 2.04 0.42
C TRP A 239 -2.93 2.14 1.74
N GLN A 240 -2.85 1.13 2.61
CA GLN A 240 -3.46 1.23 3.93
C GLN A 240 -2.82 2.35 4.77
N ILE A 241 -1.50 2.50 4.71
CA ILE A 241 -0.82 3.63 5.37
C ILE A 241 -1.30 4.97 4.76
N VAL A 242 -1.47 5.05 3.43
CA VAL A 242 -2.06 6.24 2.78
C VAL A 242 -3.44 6.57 3.37
N ILE A 243 -4.35 5.60 3.50
CA ILE A 243 -5.68 5.81 4.09
C ILE A 243 -5.58 6.32 5.53
N PHE A 244 -4.69 5.74 6.34
CA PHE A 244 -4.52 6.17 7.73
C PHE A 244 -3.93 7.57 7.84
N LEU A 245 -2.98 7.92 6.96
CA LEU A 245 -2.48 9.28 6.86
C LEU A 245 -3.57 10.24 6.39
N LEU A 246 -4.37 9.88 5.39
CA LEU A 246 -5.52 10.68 4.95
C LEU A 246 -6.45 10.98 6.13
N ARG A 247 -6.81 9.97 6.95
CA ARG A 247 -7.59 10.17 8.18
C ARG A 247 -6.96 11.20 9.13
N ILE A 248 -5.63 11.20 9.29
CA ILE A 248 -4.95 12.19 10.14
C ILE A 248 -5.04 13.57 9.50
N PHE A 249 -4.59 13.72 8.25
CA PHE A 249 -4.49 15.03 7.60
C PHE A 249 -5.85 15.70 7.38
N THR A 250 -6.90 14.94 7.04
CA THR A 250 -8.23 15.51 6.82
C THR A 250 -8.89 15.99 8.12
N ASN A 251 -8.72 15.27 9.23
CA ASN A 251 -9.36 15.60 10.50
C ASN A 251 -8.57 16.59 11.37
N VAL A 252 -7.27 16.77 11.09
CA VAL A 252 -6.43 17.79 11.76
C VAL A 252 -6.77 19.20 11.26
N GLY A 253 -7.08 19.37 9.97
CA GLY A 253 -7.44 20.68 9.42
C GLY A 253 -8.83 21.17 9.84
N ASP A 254 -9.77 20.27 10.14
CA ASP A 254 -11.14 20.60 10.59
C ASP A 254 -11.20 21.17 12.03
N ARG A 255 -10.05 21.24 12.71
CA ARG A 255 -9.91 21.79 14.07
C ARG A 255 -9.43 23.25 14.11
N ARG A 256 -9.31 23.89 12.95
CA ARG A 256 -8.93 25.30 12.81
C ARG A 256 -10.11 26.09 12.24
#